data_AF-A0A954LPK8-F1
#
_entry.id   AF-A0A954LPK8-F1
#
_cell.length_a   1.000
_cell.length_b   1.000
_cell.length_c   1.000
_cell.angle_alpha   90.00
_cell.angle_beta   90.00
_cell.angle_gamma   90.00
#
_symmetry.space_group_name_H-M   'P 1'
#
loop_
_entity.id
_entity.type
_entity.pdbx_description
1 polymer ?
#
loop_
_entity_poly.entity_id
_entity_poly.type
_entity_poly.pdbx_seq_one_letter_code
_entity_poly.pdbx_strand_id
1 'polypeptide(L)'
;MTDQYTLQISGTAIPQAIQYVPLPFEIISATGRVQRKLISLRPGELESEVVSSPGTYTIRAELPSGDWISESATVDEKSPVGTVSINFGEVQTDASSWYERVEPKLETEAYEAFREGSFGKRVAQFRNYSLLDETKASKPKSLDLMRFGFFEALKIKGVSDEASDVLCLEPTDVSLSFQKSQIEIPNHPGTAGSTTNWKPGFLWEPNDLNAFLVVVPPIRDTTITLLPDNDEEEKTTSFPPVLAMAKTGDPLTDAYFAYTRGGSLESARAGADVLLQHAETQLQGKYIDPIGATLAAYTLLKVGMEERASWVKNLAESFIHLPDGPILYGWHLIRQGKADHAREYFEMSLARGIPMYTAGVELLRDGLKFLSGLFPNDEGLQMSSAFAERLGTVANLDSELTCFKMPVREVNS
;
A
#
# COMPACT_ATOMS: atom_id res chain seq x y z
N MET A 1 -36.78 16.82 -8.88
CA MET A 1 -35.82 15.93 -9.54
C MET A 1 -34.58 16.77 -9.75
N THR A 2 -33.49 16.46 -9.07
CA THR A 2 -32.20 17.13 -9.29
C THR A 2 -31.69 16.60 -10.62
N ASP A 3 -31.48 17.48 -11.59
CA ASP A 3 -30.94 17.07 -12.88
C ASP A 3 -29.52 16.51 -12.65
N GLN A 4 -29.33 15.22 -12.95
CA GLN A 4 -28.02 14.58 -12.88
C GLN A 4 -27.28 14.82 -14.19
N TYR A 5 -26.09 15.39 -14.10
CA TYR A 5 -25.18 15.58 -15.22
C TYR A 5 -24.29 14.34 -15.36
N THR A 6 -24.11 13.84 -16.58
CA THR A 6 -23.35 12.63 -16.86
C THR A 6 -22.31 12.89 -17.93
N LEU A 7 -21.12 12.34 -17.72
CA LEU A 7 -20.01 12.32 -18.65
C LEU A 7 -19.85 10.90 -19.18
N GLN A 8 -19.97 10.72 -20.49
CA GLN A 8 -19.72 9.45 -21.16
C GLN A 8 -18.30 9.43 -21.72
N ILE A 9 -17.51 8.47 -21.26
CA ILE A 9 -16.11 8.29 -21.59
C ILE A 9 -15.98 7.04 -22.45
N SER A 10 -15.43 7.16 -23.66
CA SER A 10 -15.05 6.03 -24.51
C SER A 10 -13.56 6.07 -24.84
N GLY A 11 -12.98 4.90 -25.11
CA GLY A 11 -11.62 4.80 -25.67
C GLY A 11 -11.64 4.56 -27.18
N THR A 12 -10.75 5.24 -27.89
CA THR A 12 -10.46 5.00 -29.32
C THR A 12 -9.01 4.62 -29.51
N ALA A 13 -8.74 3.77 -30.51
CA ALA A 13 -7.42 3.22 -30.78
C ALA A 13 -6.77 2.55 -29.56
N ILE A 14 -7.57 1.91 -28.69
CA ILE A 14 -7.08 1.27 -27.45
C ILE A 14 -6.13 0.12 -27.83
N PRO A 15 -4.82 0.22 -27.50
CA PRO A 15 -3.87 -0.85 -27.73
C PRO A 15 -4.30 -2.13 -27.04
N GLN A 16 -4.10 -3.28 -27.70
CA GLN A 16 -4.53 -4.58 -27.17
C GLN A 16 -3.96 -4.85 -25.77
N ALA A 17 -2.74 -4.37 -25.47
CA ALA A 17 -2.08 -4.56 -24.19
C ALA A 17 -2.75 -3.81 -23.01
N ILE A 18 -3.55 -2.78 -23.29
CA ILE A 18 -4.31 -2.04 -22.27
C ILE A 18 -5.82 -2.18 -22.44
N GLN A 19 -6.28 -2.95 -23.44
CA GLN A 19 -7.67 -3.35 -23.50
C GLN A 19 -7.97 -4.14 -22.23
N TYR A 20 -9.09 -3.81 -21.58
CA TYR A 20 -9.51 -4.44 -20.32
C TYR A 20 -8.58 -4.15 -19.12
N VAL A 21 -7.62 -3.25 -19.25
CA VAL A 21 -6.80 -2.75 -18.14
C VAL A 21 -7.48 -1.48 -17.60
N PRO A 22 -8.13 -1.51 -16.42
CA PRO A 22 -8.64 -0.31 -15.80
C PRO A 22 -7.53 0.72 -15.53
N LEU A 23 -7.60 1.87 -16.20
CA LEU A 23 -6.58 2.91 -16.01
C LEU A 23 -7.03 3.90 -14.93
N PRO A 24 -6.10 4.56 -14.22
CA PRO A 24 -6.42 5.72 -13.39
C PRO A 24 -6.89 6.86 -14.28
N PHE A 25 -8.11 7.34 -14.06
CA PHE A 25 -8.67 8.53 -14.68
C PHE A 25 -8.80 9.64 -13.66
N GLU A 26 -8.48 10.86 -14.09
CA GLU A 26 -8.81 12.08 -13.39
C GLU A 26 -9.83 12.87 -14.22
N ILE A 27 -10.99 13.14 -13.64
CA ILE A 27 -12.02 14.01 -14.19
C ILE A 27 -11.92 15.35 -13.47
N ILE A 28 -11.42 16.36 -14.17
CA ILE A 28 -11.08 17.67 -13.62
C ILE A 28 -12.11 18.67 -14.11
N SER A 29 -12.89 19.24 -13.20
CA SER A 29 -13.86 20.29 -13.54
C SER A 29 -13.17 21.62 -13.87
N ALA A 30 -13.89 22.53 -14.54
CA ALA A 30 -13.43 23.91 -14.76
C ALA A 30 -13.09 24.69 -13.47
N THR A 31 -13.56 24.23 -12.31
CA THR A 31 -13.25 24.82 -11.00
C THR A 31 -11.98 24.26 -10.36
N GLY A 32 -11.32 23.28 -10.99
CA GLY A 32 -10.14 22.60 -10.47
C GLY A 32 -10.45 21.38 -9.59
N ARG A 33 -11.71 21.11 -9.27
CA ARG A 33 -12.07 19.87 -8.54
C ARG A 33 -11.72 18.63 -9.35
N VAL A 34 -11.04 17.69 -8.72
CA VAL A 34 -10.56 16.43 -9.32
C VAL A 34 -11.36 15.25 -8.75
N GLN A 35 -11.94 14.44 -9.62
CA GLN A 35 -12.53 13.15 -9.29
C GLN A 35 -11.69 12.03 -9.89
N ARG A 36 -11.21 11.10 -9.05
CA ARG A 36 -10.38 9.98 -9.49
C ARG A 36 -11.20 8.70 -9.61
N LYS A 37 -11.01 7.97 -10.72
CA LYS A 37 -11.74 6.73 -11.02
C LYS A 37 -10.83 5.73 -11.71
N LEU A 38 -11.06 4.44 -11.48
CA LEU A 38 -10.48 3.37 -12.30
C LEU A 38 -11.49 2.98 -13.37
N ILE A 39 -11.17 3.20 -14.65
CA ILE A 39 -12.10 2.93 -15.76
C ILE A 39 -11.49 1.88 -16.70
N SER A 40 -12.23 0.79 -16.93
CA SER A 40 -11.86 -0.27 -17.86
C SER A 40 -12.40 0.06 -19.25
N LEU A 41 -11.58 0.63 -20.12
CA LEU A 41 -12.07 0.94 -21.47
C LEU A 41 -12.07 -0.31 -22.35
N ARG A 42 -13.23 -0.61 -22.94
CA ARG A 42 -13.37 -1.60 -24.01
C ARG A 42 -13.60 -0.90 -25.35
N PRO A 43 -13.11 -1.46 -26.47
CA PRO A 43 -13.36 -0.89 -27.78
C PRO A 43 -14.86 -0.74 -28.05
N GLY A 44 -15.33 0.51 -28.21
CA GLY A 44 -16.73 0.84 -28.49
C GLY A 44 -17.67 0.84 -27.28
N GLU A 45 -17.17 0.62 -26.06
CA GLU A 45 -17.97 0.75 -24.83
C GLU A 45 -17.91 2.20 -24.32
N LEU A 46 -19.03 2.65 -23.73
CA LEU A 46 -19.19 3.96 -23.12
C LEU A 46 -19.33 3.78 -21.61
N GLU A 47 -18.42 4.35 -20.86
CA GLU A 47 -18.47 4.41 -19.40
C GLU A 47 -19.11 5.72 -18.97
N SER A 48 -20.05 5.67 -18.02
CA SER A 48 -20.83 6.85 -17.61
C SER A 48 -20.48 7.26 -16.19
N GLU A 49 -20.02 8.50 -16.02
CA GLU A 49 -19.68 9.06 -14.71
C GLU A 49 -20.56 10.27 -14.41
N VAL A 50 -21.12 10.33 -13.20
CA VAL A 50 -21.93 11.46 -12.75
C VAL A 50 -21.02 12.60 -12.35
N VAL A 51 -21.31 13.81 -12.84
CA VAL A 51 -20.56 15.03 -12.50
C VAL A 51 -21.46 16.04 -11.78
N SER A 52 -20.85 16.90 -10.96
CA SER A 52 -21.59 17.74 -10.01
C SER A 52 -22.30 18.94 -10.65
N SER A 53 -21.84 19.41 -11.81
CA SER A 53 -22.37 20.62 -12.45
C SER A 53 -22.16 20.64 -13.96
N PRO A 54 -22.90 21.46 -14.72
CA PRO A 54 -22.53 21.78 -16.10
C PRO A 54 -21.14 22.44 -16.15
N GLY A 55 -20.43 22.28 -17.25
CA GLY A 55 -19.12 22.88 -17.47
C GLY A 55 -18.23 22.06 -18.39
N THR A 56 -17.03 22.59 -18.64
CA THR A 56 -15.97 21.87 -19.33
C THR A 56 -15.19 21.05 -18.32
N TYR A 57 -14.94 19.79 -18.68
CA TYR A 57 -14.16 18.83 -17.92
C TYR A 57 -12.94 18.42 -18.73
N THR A 58 -11.79 18.34 -18.08
CA THR A 58 -10.59 17.70 -18.60
C THR A 58 -10.52 16.30 -18.02
N ILE A 59 -10.45 15.30 -18.90
CA ILE A 59 -10.33 13.89 -18.51
C ILE A 59 -8.92 13.47 -18.85
N ARG A 60 -8.16 13.02 -17.85
CA ARG A 60 -6.82 12.48 -18.05
C ARG A 60 -6.78 11.01 -17.69
N ALA A 61 -6.02 10.21 -18.43
CA ALA A 61 -5.75 8.81 -18.10
C ALA A 61 -4.25 8.62 -17.91
N GLU A 62 -3.84 7.99 -16.81
CA GLU A 62 -2.46 7.54 -16.60
C GLU A 62 -2.28 6.19 -17.31
N LEU A 63 -1.33 6.13 -18.24
CA LEU A 63 -0.96 4.89 -18.91
C LEU A 63 -0.07 4.05 -17.99
N PRO A 64 0.05 2.73 -18.20
CA PRO A 64 1.00 1.90 -17.48
C PRO A 64 2.46 2.35 -17.61
N SER A 65 2.81 3.16 -18.63
CA SER A 65 4.13 3.77 -18.74
C SER A 65 4.38 4.90 -17.73
N GLY A 66 3.33 5.38 -17.04
CA GLY A 66 3.33 6.61 -16.24
C GLY A 66 3.04 7.87 -17.06
N ASP A 67 2.92 7.77 -18.39
CA ASP A 67 2.54 8.89 -19.24
C ASP A 67 1.06 9.24 -19.07
N TRP A 68 0.72 10.52 -19.19
CA TRP A 68 -0.67 10.97 -19.15
C TRP A 68 -1.16 11.33 -20.54
N ILE A 69 -2.36 10.86 -20.87
CA ILE A 69 -3.13 11.35 -22.02
C ILE A 69 -4.34 12.13 -21.53
N SER A 70 -4.78 13.14 -22.28
CA SER A 70 -5.87 14.02 -21.85
C SER A 70 -6.78 14.43 -22.99
N GLU A 71 -8.08 14.47 -22.72
CA GLU A 71 -9.10 15.04 -23.59
C GLU A 71 -10.04 15.94 -22.79
N SER A 72 -10.90 16.69 -23.48
CA SER A 72 -11.90 17.54 -22.83
C SER A 72 -13.30 17.32 -23.40
N ALA A 73 -14.30 17.47 -22.53
CA ALA A 73 -15.70 17.46 -22.93
C ALA A 73 -16.49 18.50 -22.14
N THR A 74 -17.60 18.94 -22.73
CA THR A 74 -18.50 19.92 -22.12
C THR A 74 -19.83 19.25 -21.82
N VAL A 75 -20.35 19.50 -20.61
CA VAL A 75 -21.69 19.12 -20.20
C VAL A 75 -22.51 20.39 -20.05
N ASP A 76 -23.63 20.50 -20.77
CA ASP A 76 -24.45 21.71 -20.80
C ASP A 76 -25.75 21.51 -20.02
N GLU A 77 -26.34 22.58 -19.47
CA GLU A 77 -27.65 22.51 -18.82
C GLU A 77 -28.76 21.97 -19.73
N LYS A 78 -28.64 22.24 -21.04
CA LYS A 78 -29.61 21.78 -22.06
C LYS A 78 -29.32 20.37 -22.57
N SER A 79 -28.09 19.89 -22.36
CA SER A 79 -27.63 18.57 -22.75
C SER A 79 -26.86 17.98 -21.58
N PRO A 80 -27.58 17.37 -20.60
CA PRO A 80 -26.97 16.92 -19.36
C PRO A 80 -26.02 15.73 -19.55
N VAL A 81 -25.78 15.32 -20.79
CA VAL A 81 -24.81 14.29 -21.17
C VAL A 81 -23.73 14.94 -22.03
N GLY A 82 -22.49 14.91 -21.56
CA GLY A 82 -21.30 15.21 -22.36
C GLY A 82 -20.61 13.91 -22.76
N THR A 83 -19.97 13.88 -23.93
CA THR A 83 -19.24 12.69 -24.40
C THR A 83 -17.80 13.06 -24.69
N VAL A 84 -16.86 12.24 -24.22
CA VAL A 84 -15.43 12.33 -24.52
C VAL A 84 -14.94 11.00 -25.08
N SER A 85 -14.12 11.08 -26.13
CA SER A 85 -13.45 9.91 -26.70
C SER A 85 -11.95 10.08 -26.56
N ILE A 86 -11.33 9.30 -25.69
CA ILE A 86 -9.90 9.36 -25.41
C ILE A 86 -9.16 8.54 -26.46
N ASN A 87 -8.28 9.21 -27.21
CA ASN A 87 -7.49 8.58 -28.24
C ASN A 87 -6.17 8.09 -27.65
N PHE A 88 -6.02 6.77 -27.55
CA PHE A 88 -4.80 6.13 -27.07
C PHE A 88 -3.72 6.05 -28.15
N GLY A 89 -4.02 6.41 -29.41
CA GLY A 89 -3.08 6.54 -30.52
C GLY A 89 -2.23 5.29 -30.80
N GLU A 90 -1.16 5.48 -31.58
CA GLU A 90 -0.01 4.58 -31.58
C GLU A 90 0.88 4.93 -30.38
N VAL A 91 0.37 4.82 -29.15
CA VAL A 91 1.28 4.70 -28.00
C VAL A 91 2.21 3.54 -28.34
N GLN A 92 3.53 3.71 -28.20
CA GLN A 92 4.50 2.65 -28.46
C GLN A 92 4.21 1.49 -27.49
N THR A 93 3.36 0.57 -27.92
CA THR A 93 2.86 -0.57 -27.16
C THR A 93 3.55 -1.85 -27.57
N ASP A 94 4.81 -1.75 -27.98
CA ASP A 94 5.62 -2.95 -28.01
C ASP A 94 5.78 -3.40 -26.56
N ALA A 95 4.95 -4.36 -26.14
CA ALA A 95 5.03 -4.99 -24.84
C ALA A 95 6.46 -5.48 -24.58
N SER A 96 7.18 -5.91 -25.62
CA SER A 96 8.61 -6.26 -25.57
C SER A 96 9.49 -5.08 -25.18
N SER A 97 9.25 -3.88 -25.73
CA SER A 97 9.96 -2.65 -25.35
C SER A 97 9.65 -2.20 -23.90
N TRP A 98 8.49 -2.60 -23.37
CA TRP A 98 8.15 -2.39 -21.95
C TRP A 98 8.91 -3.40 -21.07
N TYR A 99 8.96 -4.67 -21.46
CA TYR A 99 9.79 -5.69 -20.80
C TYR A 99 11.29 -5.35 -20.84
N GLU A 100 11.82 -4.87 -21.97
CA GLU A 100 13.24 -4.51 -22.15
C GLU A 100 13.65 -3.22 -21.42
N ARG A 101 12.71 -2.32 -21.10
CA ARG A 101 12.99 -1.14 -20.25
C ARG A 101 12.95 -1.45 -18.75
N VAL A 102 12.28 -2.53 -18.37
CA VAL A 102 12.08 -2.93 -16.96
C VAL A 102 13.12 -3.94 -16.49
N GLU A 103 13.81 -4.69 -17.35
CA GLU A 103 14.95 -5.51 -16.94
C GLU A 103 16.13 -4.63 -16.46
N PRO A 104 16.49 -4.62 -15.17
CA PRO A 104 17.83 -4.23 -14.79
C PRO A 104 18.73 -5.43 -15.11
N LYS A 105 19.89 -5.19 -15.73
CA LYS A 105 21.00 -6.17 -15.89
C LYS A 105 21.48 -6.85 -14.58
N LEU A 106 20.83 -6.60 -13.45
CA LEU A 106 21.13 -7.10 -12.11
C LEU A 106 20.67 -8.55 -11.88
N GLU A 107 19.73 -9.08 -12.68
CA GLU A 107 19.19 -10.44 -12.44
C GLU A 107 20.25 -11.53 -12.53
N THR A 108 21.18 -11.46 -13.49
CA THR A 108 22.19 -12.50 -13.67
C THR A 108 23.23 -12.50 -12.55
N GLU A 109 23.72 -11.33 -12.14
CA GLU A 109 24.78 -11.22 -11.13
C GLU A 109 24.29 -11.51 -9.70
N ALA A 110 23.10 -11.03 -9.34
CA ALA A 110 22.53 -11.28 -8.02
C ALA A 110 22.09 -12.75 -7.85
N TYR A 111 21.55 -13.36 -8.90
CA TYR A 111 21.18 -14.77 -8.91
C TYR A 111 22.41 -15.69 -8.88
N GLU A 112 23.49 -15.38 -9.61
CA GLU A 112 24.73 -16.15 -9.53
C GLU A 112 25.44 -15.99 -8.18
N ALA A 113 25.46 -14.79 -7.58
CA ALA A 113 26.02 -14.58 -6.25
C ALA A 113 25.27 -15.36 -5.14
N PHE A 114 23.95 -15.52 -5.29
CA PHE A 114 23.11 -16.35 -4.41
C PHE A 114 23.39 -17.85 -4.63
N ARG A 115 23.49 -18.30 -5.89
CA ARG A 115 23.81 -19.70 -6.25
C ARG A 115 25.17 -20.14 -5.71
N GLU A 116 26.14 -19.23 -5.63
CA GLU A 116 27.48 -19.49 -5.11
C GLU A 116 27.57 -19.57 -3.57
N GLY A 117 26.44 -19.49 -2.85
CA GLY A 117 26.39 -19.76 -1.40
C GLY A 117 27.11 -18.73 -0.53
N SER A 118 27.48 -17.59 -1.10
CA SER A 118 28.18 -16.50 -0.40
C SER A 118 27.32 -15.83 0.69
N PHE A 119 25.99 -15.85 0.51
CA PHE A 119 25.02 -15.30 1.47
C PHE A 119 24.89 -16.14 2.76
N GLY A 120 25.01 -17.47 2.65
CA GLY A 120 24.88 -18.39 3.79
C GLY A 120 25.98 -18.25 4.84
N LYS A 121 27.16 -17.75 4.46
CA LYS A 121 28.29 -17.54 5.40
C LYS A 121 28.09 -16.36 6.36
N ARG A 122 27.24 -15.38 6.01
CA ARG A 122 26.93 -14.24 6.91
C ARG A 122 25.86 -14.57 7.95
N VAL A 123 24.93 -15.47 7.65
CA VAL A 123 23.88 -15.91 8.59
C VAL A 123 24.45 -16.80 9.70
N ALA A 124 25.52 -17.55 9.44
CA ALA A 124 26.17 -18.40 10.44
C ALA A 124 26.84 -17.62 11.59
N GLN A 125 27.14 -16.32 11.43
CA GLN A 125 27.72 -15.50 12.49
C GLN A 125 26.70 -15.05 13.56
N PHE A 126 25.39 -15.20 13.33
CA PHE A 126 24.35 -14.75 14.25
C PHE A 126 23.81 -15.83 15.21
N ARG A 127 24.30 -17.07 15.13
CA ARG A 127 23.81 -18.20 15.97
C ARG A 127 24.36 -18.26 17.41
N ASN A 128 25.18 -17.30 17.85
CA ASN A 128 25.92 -17.38 19.11
C ASN A 128 25.39 -16.49 20.26
N TYR A 129 24.11 -16.12 20.29
CA TYR A 129 23.51 -15.56 21.51
C TYR A 129 22.70 -16.62 22.27
N SER A 130 23.38 -17.17 23.28
CA SER A 130 22.91 -18.17 24.24
C SER A 130 22.00 -17.54 25.31
N LEU A 131 20.88 -18.22 25.59
CA LEU A 131 20.17 -18.40 26.88
C LEU A 131 20.38 -17.33 27.96
N LEU A 132 19.34 -16.53 28.23
CA LEU A 132 19.22 -15.71 29.44
C LEU A 132 18.29 -16.40 30.46
N ASP A 133 18.93 -16.95 31.49
CA ASP A 133 18.58 -17.07 32.92
C ASP A 133 17.10 -16.84 33.35
N GLU A 134 16.41 -17.92 33.73
CA GLU A 134 14.99 -17.97 34.15
C GLU A 134 14.71 -17.55 35.61
N THR A 135 15.65 -16.97 36.36
CA THR A 135 15.53 -16.92 37.84
C THR A 135 14.92 -15.65 38.45
N LYS A 136 14.31 -14.72 37.70
CA LYS A 136 13.64 -13.53 38.30
C LYS A 136 12.32 -13.15 37.64
N ALA A 137 11.30 -14.00 37.80
CA ALA A 137 9.92 -13.63 37.50
C ALA A 137 9.28 -12.89 38.68
N SER A 138 9.09 -11.56 38.55
CA SER A 138 8.15 -10.80 39.39
C SER A 138 6.90 -10.46 38.58
N LYS A 139 5.73 -10.74 39.15
CA LYS A 139 4.39 -10.59 38.52
C LYS A 139 4.17 -9.19 37.90
N PRO A 140 3.50 -9.07 36.73
CA PRO A 140 3.20 -7.77 36.16
C PRO A 140 2.06 -7.10 36.95
N LYS A 141 2.34 -5.89 37.45
CA LYS A 141 1.33 -4.96 37.97
C LYS A 141 0.91 -4.04 36.83
N SER A 142 -0.41 -3.93 36.64
CA SER A 142 -1.19 -2.84 36.00
C SER A 142 -0.68 -2.29 34.66
N LEU A 143 -1.51 -2.44 33.61
CA LEU A 143 -1.41 -1.71 32.35
C LEU A 143 -1.39 -0.19 32.61
N ASP A 144 -0.22 0.43 32.46
CA ASP A 144 -0.08 1.87 32.24
C ASP A 144 0.11 2.14 30.75
N LEU A 145 -0.49 3.24 30.29
CA LEU A 145 -0.61 3.69 28.90
C LEU A 145 0.62 3.43 28.01
N MET A 146 0.38 2.88 26.81
CA MET A 146 1.35 2.81 25.71
C MET A 146 1.86 4.22 25.36
N ARG A 147 3.18 4.40 25.47
CA ARG A 147 3.91 5.61 25.06
C ARG A 147 4.81 5.25 23.88
N PHE A 148 4.51 5.81 22.71
CA PHE A 148 5.33 5.74 21.49
C PHE A 148 6.41 6.83 21.54
N GLY A 149 7.56 6.68 20.87
CA GLY A 149 8.53 7.80 20.78
C GLY A 149 9.37 7.84 19.51
N PHE A 150 10.41 8.68 19.55
CA PHE A 150 11.11 9.39 18.45
C PHE A 150 11.66 8.60 17.25
N PHE A 151 11.53 9.26 16.09
CA PHE A 151 12.00 8.86 14.77
C PHE A 151 12.86 9.95 14.13
N GLU A 152 13.66 9.60 13.12
CA GLU A 152 14.28 10.57 12.22
C GLU A 152 13.19 11.28 11.42
N ALA A 153 13.07 12.59 11.60
CA ALA A 153 12.20 13.40 10.75
C ALA A 153 12.77 13.40 9.34
N LEU A 154 11.99 12.92 8.37
CA LEU A 154 12.27 13.16 6.95
C LEU A 154 12.17 14.68 6.73
N LYS A 155 13.25 15.28 6.24
CA LYS A 155 13.19 16.68 5.80
C LYS A 155 12.48 16.68 4.45
N ILE A 156 11.23 17.10 4.47
CA ILE A 156 10.37 17.13 3.29
C ILE A 156 10.82 18.28 2.39
N LYS A 157 11.30 17.95 1.18
CA LYS A 157 11.32 18.90 0.08
C LYS A 157 10.09 18.62 -0.77
N GLY A 158 8.95 19.17 -0.36
CA GLY A 158 7.72 19.06 -1.13
C GLY A 158 7.88 19.81 -2.45
N VAL A 159 7.62 19.13 -3.56
CA VAL A 159 7.28 19.81 -4.81
C VAL A 159 5.76 19.88 -4.81
N SER A 160 5.21 20.98 -4.30
CA SER A 160 3.79 21.27 -4.55
C SER A 160 3.69 21.78 -5.98
N ASP A 161 2.98 21.05 -6.83
CA ASP A 161 2.53 21.64 -8.08
C ASP A 161 1.42 22.63 -7.73
N GLU A 162 1.64 23.93 -7.98
CA GLU A 162 0.71 25.01 -7.59
C GLU A 162 -0.71 24.86 -8.20
N ALA A 163 -0.88 23.91 -9.13
CA ALA A 163 -2.15 23.56 -9.75
C ALA A 163 -2.83 22.28 -9.21
N SER A 164 -2.24 21.55 -8.25
CA SER A 164 -2.80 20.30 -7.73
C SER A 164 -2.64 20.17 -6.21
N ASP A 165 -3.69 19.72 -5.50
CA ASP A 165 -3.66 19.41 -4.06
C ASP A 165 -2.82 18.16 -3.72
N VAL A 166 -1.84 17.81 -4.56
CA VAL A 166 -1.05 16.59 -4.46
C VAL A 166 0.31 16.93 -3.84
N LEU A 167 0.62 16.31 -2.71
CA LEU A 167 1.94 16.40 -2.10
C LEU A 167 2.76 15.17 -2.48
N CYS A 168 3.75 15.36 -3.36
CA CYS A 168 4.74 14.34 -3.68
C CYS A 168 5.95 14.50 -2.75
N LEU A 169 6.35 13.39 -2.11
CA LEU A 169 7.51 13.33 -1.25
C LEU A 169 8.64 12.55 -1.94
N GLU A 170 9.74 13.23 -2.23
CA GLU A 170 10.99 12.61 -2.65
C GLU A 170 11.94 12.43 -1.45
N PRO A 171 12.56 11.26 -1.28
CA PRO A 171 13.61 11.08 -0.29
C PRO A 171 14.80 12.01 -0.61
N THR A 172 15.21 12.89 0.31
CA THR A 172 16.45 13.68 0.17
C THR A 172 17.45 13.36 1.27
N ASP A 173 18.75 13.50 0.96
CA ASP A 173 19.88 13.25 1.87
C ASP A 173 19.68 13.91 3.24
N VAL A 174 19.56 13.06 4.27
CA VAL A 174 19.24 13.44 5.65
C VAL A 174 20.45 14.11 6.30
N SER A 175 20.35 15.40 6.63
CA SER A 175 21.23 16.04 7.63
C SER A 175 20.42 16.60 8.79
N LEU A 176 20.80 16.19 10.00
CA LEU A 176 20.08 16.39 11.26
C LEU A 176 20.52 17.66 12.00
N SER A 177 19.55 18.41 12.53
CA SER A 177 19.74 19.15 13.79
C SER A 177 18.39 19.34 14.52
N PHE A 178 18.38 19.09 15.84
CA PHE A 178 17.20 19.05 16.73
C PHE A 178 17.38 19.97 17.95
N GLN A 179 16.26 20.49 18.50
CA GLN A 179 15.95 20.70 19.93
C GLN A 179 14.43 21.01 20.07
N LYS A 180 13.62 20.63 21.09
CA LYS A 180 13.72 19.75 22.29
C LYS A 180 12.31 19.66 22.93
N SER A 181 11.82 18.48 23.32
CA SER A 181 11.11 18.19 24.60
C SER A 181 10.61 16.74 24.66
N GLN A 182 10.35 16.25 25.88
CA GLN A 182 10.68 14.91 26.37
C GLN A 182 9.63 13.82 26.12
N ILE A 183 10.06 12.72 25.48
CA ILE A 183 9.40 11.41 25.50
C ILE A 183 10.50 10.34 25.60
N GLU A 184 10.57 9.61 26.72
CA GLU A 184 11.50 8.49 26.92
C GLU A 184 10.85 7.16 26.52
N ILE A 185 11.57 6.33 25.74
CA ILE A 185 11.14 5.01 25.25
C ILE A 185 12.11 3.95 25.79
N PRO A 186 11.65 2.72 26.12
CA PRO A 186 12.54 1.61 26.44
C PRO A 186 13.52 1.28 25.32
N ASN A 187 14.76 0.97 25.72
CA ASN A 187 15.82 0.48 24.86
C ASN A 187 15.35 -0.82 24.18
N HIS A 188 15.35 -0.83 22.84
CA HIS A 188 15.32 -1.97 21.90
C HIS A 188 14.30 -1.84 20.74
N PRO A 189 14.47 -0.84 19.85
CA PRO A 189 14.26 -1.06 18.43
C PRO A 189 15.60 -0.86 17.70
N GLY A 190 16.08 -1.90 17.02
CA GLY A 190 17.45 -1.97 16.50
C GLY A 190 17.82 -0.82 15.57
N THR A 191 18.91 -0.13 15.90
CA THR A 191 19.60 0.84 15.04
C THR A 191 20.76 0.16 14.33
N ALA A 192 20.69 -0.01 13.02
CA ALA A 192 21.84 -0.28 12.15
C ALA A 192 21.57 0.22 10.72
N GLY A 193 22.53 0.94 10.13
CA GLY A 193 22.43 1.51 8.78
C GLY A 193 22.55 0.50 7.64
N SER A 194 21.89 -0.66 7.73
CA SER A 194 21.68 -1.58 6.61
C SER A 194 20.24 -1.50 6.13
N THR A 195 19.99 -1.85 4.86
CA THR A 195 18.68 -2.04 4.20
C THR A 195 17.72 -3.01 4.91
N THR A 196 18.08 -3.45 6.12
CA THR A 196 17.36 -4.39 6.96
C THR A 196 16.39 -3.70 7.92
N ASN A 197 16.54 -2.41 8.25
CA ASN A 197 15.71 -1.81 9.29
C ASN A 197 14.51 -1.05 8.71
N TRP A 198 13.34 -1.67 8.86
CA TRP A 198 12.04 -1.06 8.58
C TRP A 198 11.79 0.02 9.63
N LYS A 199 11.52 1.24 9.19
CA LYS A 199 11.17 2.36 10.07
C LYS A 199 9.85 2.95 9.59
N PRO A 200 8.80 3.00 10.43
CA PRO A 200 7.62 3.78 10.09
C PRO A 200 8.03 5.25 9.91
N GLY A 201 7.50 5.88 8.86
CA GLY A 201 7.77 7.28 8.54
C GLY A 201 6.76 8.16 9.26
N PHE A 202 7.22 9.11 10.06
CA PHE A 202 6.31 10.06 10.68
C PHE A 202 6.23 11.29 9.80
N LEU A 203 5.02 11.58 9.30
CA LEU A 203 4.74 12.84 8.63
C LEU A 203 3.98 13.73 9.60
N TRP A 204 4.42 14.97 9.75
CA TRP A 204 3.71 15.93 10.56
C TRP A 204 3.40 17.15 9.70
N GLU A 205 2.12 17.48 9.61
CA GLU A 205 1.69 18.74 9.01
C GLU A 205 1.76 19.86 10.07
N PRO A 206 2.64 20.87 9.88
CA PRO A 206 2.89 21.87 10.92
C PRO A 206 1.71 22.84 11.16
N ASN A 207 0.82 23.01 10.18
CA ASN A 207 -0.08 24.15 10.13
C ASN A 207 -1.48 23.91 10.70
N ASP A 208 -1.96 22.66 10.75
CA ASP A 208 -3.39 22.37 11.04
C ASP A 208 -3.65 21.51 12.28
N LEU A 209 -2.67 21.39 13.20
CA LEU A 209 -2.71 20.54 14.40
C LEU A 209 -2.93 19.05 14.14
N ASN A 210 -3.34 18.63 12.95
CA ASN A 210 -3.54 17.23 12.57
C ASN A 210 -2.17 16.56 12.34
N ALA A 211 -1.77 15.70 13.27
CA ALA A 211 -0.68 14.77 13.04
C ALA A 211 -1.25 13.47 12.47
N PHE A 212 -0.54 12.87 11.52
CA PHE A 212 -0.87 11.55 11.00
C PHE A 212 0.40 10.71 10.89
N LEU A 213 0.26 9.40 10.95
CA LEU A 213 1.36 8.44 10.80
C LEU A 213 1.18 7.75 9.46
N VAL A 214 2.25 7.60 8.67
CA VAL A 214 2.24 6.79 7.45
C VAL A 214 3.31 5.72 7.55
N VAL A 215 2.96 4.45 7.44
CA VAL A 215 3.97 3.38 7.41
C VAL A 215 4.56 3.34 6.01
N VAL A 216 5.84 3.69 5.89
CA VAL A 216 6.53 3.84 4.60
C VAL A 216 7.54 2.71 4.37
N PRO A 217 7.72 2.26 3.12
CA PRO A 217 8.78 1.32 2.77
C PRO A 217 10.18 1.92 2.97
N PRO A 218 11.20 1.12 3.36
CA PRO A 218 12.58 1.58 3.51
C PRO A 218 13.38 1.80 2.21
N ILE A 219 12.76 1.76 1.02
CA ILE A 219 13.48 1.86 -0.27
C ILE A 219 13.86 3.32 -0.59
N ARG A 220 15.07 3.49 -1.13
CA ARG A 220 15.69 4.80 -1.41
C ARG A 220 15.03 5.59 -2.54
N ASP A 221 14.23 4.93 -3.37
CA ASP A 221 13.62 5.51 -4.57
C ASP A 221 12.09 5.33 -4.61
N THR A 222 11.44 5.08 -3.47
CA THR A 222 9.97 5.03 -3.44
C THR A 222 9.40 6.44 -3.36
N THR A 223 8.68 6.84 -4.41
CA THR A 223 7.85 8.04 -4.38
C THR A 223 6.58 7.74 -3.60
N ILE A 224 6.32 8.57 -2.58
CA ILE A 224 5.07 8.52 -1.83
C ILE A 224 4.21 9.68 -2.28
N THR A 225 2.99 9.37 -2.70
CA THR A 225 1.97 10.34 -3.03
C THR A 225 0.99 10.43 -1.88
N LEU A 226 0.80 11.65 -1.37
CA LEU A 226 -0.19 11.96 -0.36
C LEU A 226 -1.29 12.79 -0.99
N LEU A 227 -2.53 12.32 -0.88
CA LEU A 227 -3.71 12.99 -1.39
C LEU A 227 -4.63 13.34 -0.23
N PRO A 228 -5.26 14.52 -0.23
CA PRO A 228 -6.31 14.79 0.74
C PRO A 228 -7.46 13.82 0.53
N ASP A 229 -7.94 13.27 1.63
CA ASP A 229 -9.15 12.44 1.64
C ASP A 229 -10.36 13.37 1.69
N ASN A 230 -10.86 13.72 0.50
CA ASN A 230 -11.87 14.77 0.28
C ASN A 230 -13.30 14.27 0.46
N ASP A 231 -13.53 13.18 1.19
CA ASP A 231 -14.88 12.75 1.59
C ASP A 231 -15.45 13.72 2.65
N GLU A 232 -15.75 14.95 2.19
CA GLU A 232 -16.29 16.07 2.97
C GLU A 232 -17.70 15.79 3.52
N GLU A 233 -18.38 14.75 3.01
CA GLU A 233 -19.72 14.37 3.45
C GLU A 233 -19.73 13.82 4.89
N GLU A 234 -18.58 13.41 5.43
CA GLU A 234 -18.46 12.80 6.75
C GLU A 234 -17.54 13.61 7.68
N LYS A 235 -17.92 14.87 7.97
CA LYS A 235 -17.21 15.84 8.87
C LYS A 235 -16.95 15.37 10.31
N THR A 236 -17.16 14.10 10.62
CA THR A 236 -16.97 13.49 11.95
C THR A 236 -15.90 12.40 11.97
N THR A 237 -15.19 12.14 10.87
CA THR A 237 -14.35 10.95 10.77
C THR A 237 -13.08 11.02 11.62
N SER A 238 -12.92 9.98 12.45
CA SER A 238 -11.71 9.66 13.20
C SER A 238 -10.53 9.24 12.31
N PHE A 239 -10.70 9.24 10.99
CA PHE A 239 -9.70 8.82 10.01
C PHE A 239 -8.75 9.98 9.64
N PRO A 240 -7.49 9.66 9.29
CA PRO A 240 -6.58 10.68 8.79
C PRO A 240 -7.11 11.18 7.44
N PRO A 241 -7.14 12.51 7.21
CA PRO A 241 -7.66 13.11 5.98
C PRO A 241 -6.69 12.96 4.81
N VAL A 242 -5.97 11.83 4.75
CA VAL A 242 -4.88 11.60 3.80
C VAL A 242 -4.91 10.16 3.30
N LEU A 243 -4.94 10.01 1.98
CA LEU A 243 -4.65 8.78 1.27
C LEU A 243 -3.14 8.74 0.97
N ALA A 244 -2.46 7.70 1.42
CA ALA A 244 -1.05 7.49 1.17
C ALA A 244 -0.84 6.33 0.19
N MET A 245 -0.12 6.60 -0.88
CA MET A 245 0.18 5.65 -1.96
C MET A 245 1.70 5.57 -2.15
N ALA A 246 2.21 4.38 -2.44
CA ALA A 246 3.62 4.19 -2.78
C ALA A 246 3.72 3.66 -4.20
N LYS A 247 4.49 4.34 -5.06
CA LYS A 247 4.88 3.77 -6.35
C LYS A 247 5.98 2.74 -6.11
N THR A 248 5.75 1.48 -6.46
CA THR A 248 6.78 0.43 -6.33
C THR A 248 7.89 0.56 -7.34
N GLY A 249 7.66 1.34 -8.41
CA GLY A 249 8.50 1.37 -9.59
C GLY A 249 8.09 0.32 -10.63
N ASP A 250 7.12 -0.55 -10.31
CA ASP A 250 6.51 -1.49 -11.24
C ASP A 250 5.01 -1.16 -11.45
N PRO A 251 4.67 -0.51 -12.57
CA PRO A 251 3.31 -0.07 -12.85
C PRO A 251 2.29 -1.21 -12.93
N LEU A 252 2.69 -2.42 -13.34
CA LEU A 252 1.77 -3.56 -13.44
C LEU A 252 1.35 -4.05 -12.05
N THR A 253 2.27 -4.03 -11.10
CA THR A 253 2.00 -4.42 -9.72
C THR A 253 1.16 -3.40 -8.99
N ASP A 254 1.46 -2.11 -9.18
CA ASP A 254 0.67 -1.01 -8.63
C ASP A 254 -0.77 -1.07 -9.15
N ALA A 255 -0.95 -1.26 -10.48
CA ALA A 255 -2.26 -1.40 -11.10
C ALA A 255 -3.04 -2.62 -10.59
N TYR A 256 -2.37 -3.77 -10.44
CA TYR A 256 -3.04 -4.96 -9.95
C TYR A 256 -3.47 -4.83 -8.50
N PHE A 257 -2.60 -4.29 -7.65
CA PHE A 257 -2.95 -4.06 -6.26
C PHE A 257 -4.18 -3.15 -6.16
N ALA A 258 -4.23 -2.09 -6.95
CA ALA A 258 -5.40 -1.22 -7.06
C ALA A 258 -6.68 -1.99 -7.48
N TYR A 259 -6.60 -2.94 -8.43
CA TYR A 259 -7.77 -3.77 -8.79
C TYR A 259 -8.23 -4.69 -7.67
N THR A 260 -7.28 -5.34 -6.98
CA THR A 260 -7.64 -6.24 -5.88
C THR A 260 -8.28 -5.51 -4.72
N ARG A 261 -7.87 -4.26 -4.49
CA ARG A 261 -8.48 -3.39 -3.48
C ARG A 261 -9.85 -2.87 -3.93
N GLY A 262 -9.96 -2.43 -5.18
CA GLY A 262 -11.20 -1.92 -5.77
C GLY A 262 -12.28 -2.97 -6.04
N GLY A 263 -12.03 -4.25 -5.75
CA GLY A 263 -13.01 -5.33 -5.91
C GLY A 263 -13.33 -5.70 -7.36
N SER A 264 -12.63 -5.12 -8.34
CA SER A 264 -12.83 -5.39 -9.78
C SER A 264 -12.12 -6.67 -10.23
N LEU A 265 -12.41 -7.79 -9.53
CA LEU A 265 -11.82 -9.09 -9.80
C LEU A 265 -12.21 -9.63 -11.19
N GLU A 266 -13.34 -9.20 -11.74
CA GLU A 266 -13.74 -9.60 -13.10
C GLU A 266 -12.89 -8.93 -14.19
N SER A 267 -12.55 -7.63 -14.03
CA SER A 267 -11.58 -6.97 -14.92
C SER A 267 -10.18 -7.57 -14.74
N ALA A 268 -9.77 -7.86 -13.51
CA ALA A 268 -8.50 -8.53 -13.23
C ALA A 268 -8.44 -9.93 -13.89
N ARG A 269 -9.57 -10.64 -14.02
CA ARG A 269 -9.66 -11.95 -14.69
C ARG A 269 -9.40 -11.90 -16.19
N ALA A 270 -9.75 -10.81 -16.88
CA ALA A 270 -9.55 -10.71 -18.34
C ALA A 270 -8.06 -10.61 -18.73
N GLY A 271 -7.22 -10.08 -17.83
CA GLY A 271 -5.76 -10.05 -17.97
C GLY A 271 -5.03 -10.98 -16.99
N ALA A 272 -5.75 -11.89 -16.32
CA ALA A 272 -5.23 -12.60 -15.15
C ALA A 272 -3.96 -13.38 -15.45
N ASP A 273 -3.86 -14.11 -16.55
CA ASP A 273 -2.71 -14.99 -16.78
C ASP A 273 -1.37 -14.24 -16.83
N VAL A 274 -1.31 -13.12 -17.55
CA VAL A 274 -0.10 -12.28 -17.65
C VAL A 274 0.22 -11.63 -16.30
N LEU A 275 -0.81 -11.13 -15.62
CA LEU A 275 -0.65 -10.44 -14.33
C LEU A 275 -0.26 -11.42 -13.20
N LEU A 276 -0.79 -12.65 -13.23
CA LEU A 276 -0.43 -13.72 -12.32
C LEU A 276 1.03 -14.14 -12.52
N GLN A 277 1.44 -14.35 -13.78
CA GLN A 277 2.82 -14.68 -14.11
C GLN A 277 3.79 -13.56 -13.66
N HIS A 278 3.37 -12.30 -13.80
CA HIS A 278 4.15 -11.15 -13.33
C HIS A 278 4.27 -11.13 -11.80
N ALA A 279 3.16 -11.29 -11.09
CA ALA A 279 3.15 -11.36 -9.63
C ALA A 279 3.97 -12.54 -9.08
N GLU A 280 3.94 -13.69 -9.76
CA GLU A 280 4.80 -14.83 -9.43
C GLU A 280 6.27 -14.49 -9.58
N THR A 281 6.64 -13.87 -10.71
CA THR A 281 8.01 -13.45 -10.99
C THR A 281 8.50 -12.49 -9.92
N GLN A 282 7.69 -11.51 -9.54
CA GLN A 282 8.03 -10.59 -8.45
C GLN A 282 8.15 -11.27 -7.09
N LEU A 283 7.20 -12.14 -6.72
CA LEU A 283 7.27 -12.87 -5.45
C LEU A 283 8.47 -13.82 -5.40
N GLN A 284 8.85 -14.40 -6.54
CA GLN A 284 10.09 -15.15 -6.67
C GLN A 284 11.30 -14.23 -6.42
N GLY A 285 11.31 -13.04 -7.02
CA GLY A 285 12.29 -11.96 -6.91
C GLY A 285 12.34 -11.17 -5.58
N LYS A 286 11.63 -11.59 -4.53
CA LYS A 286 11.54 -10.90 -3.21
C LYS A 286 12.84 -10.47 -2.54
N TYR A 287 13.98 -11.06 -2.87
CA TYR A 287 15.28 -10.64 -2.33
C TYR A 287 15.85 -9.42 -3.04
N ILE A 288 15.37 -9.12 -4.25
CA ILE A 288 15.67 -7.91 -5.01
C ILE A 288 14.74 -6.79 -4.54
N ASP A 289 13.43 -7.06 -4.57
CA ASP A 289 12.41 -6.12 -4.11
C ASP A 289 11.39 -6.81 -3.17
N PRO A 290 11.59 -6.72 -1.84
CA PRO A 290 10.66 -7.30 -0.88
C PRO A 290 9.31 -6.56 -0.82
N ILE A 291 9.24 -5.32 -1.28
CA ILE A 291 8.04 -4.48 -1.21
C ILE A 291 7.12 -4.83 -2.38
N GLY A 292 7.63 -4.82 -3.62
CA GLY A 292 6.91 -5.34 -4.77
C GLY A 292 6.49 -6.79 -4.59
N ALA A 293 7.36 -7.65 -4.05
CA ALA A 293 7.00 -9.03 -3.73
C ALA A 293 5.87 -9.16 -2.68
N THR A 294 5.75 -8.21 -1.75
CA THR A 294 4.66 -8.18 -0.77
C THR A 294 3.34 -7.84 -1.43
N LEU A 295 3.32 -6.84 -2.31
CA LEU A 295 2.14 -6.49 -3.13
C LEU A 295 1.73 -7.64 -4.03
N ALA A 296 2.69 -8.25 -4.73
CA ALA A 296 2.48 -9.45 -5.52
C ALA A 296 1.88 -10.60 -4.69
N ALA A 297 2.27 -10.73 -3.41
CA ALA A 297 1.67 -11.70 -2.52
C ALA A 297 0.23 -11.33 -2.09
N TYR A 298 -0.10 -10.06 -1.84
CA TYR A 298 -1.52 -9.68 -1.63
C TYR A 298 -2.39 -10.01 -2.84
N THR A 299 -1.88 -9.67 -4.02
CA THR A 299 -2.41 -10.01 -5.34
C THR A 299 -2.71 -11.49 -5.46
N LEU A 300 -1.69 -12.33 -5.28
CA LEU A 300 -1.80 -13.78 -5.39
C LEU A 300 -2.73 -14.37 -4.33
N LEU A 301 -2.81 -13.76 -3.13
CA LEU A 301 -3.74 -14.18 -2.09
C LEU A 301 -5.19 -14.03 -2.55
N LYS A 302 -5.56 -13.01 -3.31
CA LYS A 302 -6.97 -12.85 -3.73
C LYS A 302 -7.41 -13.84 -4.82
N VAL A 303 -6.47 -14.35 -5.60
CA VAL A 303 -6.73 -15.23 -6.76
C VAL A 303 -6.45 -16.72 -6.50
N GLY A 304 -5.63 -17.05 -5.50
CA GLY A 304 -5.27 -18.43 -5.14
C GLY A 304 -3.75 -18.59 -5.02
N MET A 305 -3.28 -19.16 -3.91
CA MET A 305 -1.85 -19.25 -3.57
C MET A 305 -1.35 -20.66 -3.35
N GLU A 306 -2.15 -21.68 -3.65
CA GLU A 306 -1.93 -23.05 -3.21
C GLU A 306 -0.53 -23.56 -3.61
N GLU A 307 -0.11 -23.32 -4.86
CA GLU A 307 1.18 -23.78 -5.39
C GLU A 307 2.36 -22.91 -4.94
N ARG A 308 2.10 -21.73 -4.39
CA ARG A 308 3.09 -20.68 -4.09
C ARG A 308 3.34 -20.53 -2.58
N ALA A 309 2.80 -21.47 -1.78
CA ALA A 309 2.88 -21.51 -0.32
C ALA A 309 4.30 -21.31 0.23
N SER A 310 5.28 -21.98 -0.41
CA SER A 310 6.68 -21.94 0.03
C SER A 310 7.31 -20.55 -0.15
N TRP A 311 6.89 -19.80 -1.18
CA TRP A 311 7.38 -18.45 -1.44
C TRP A 311 6.83 -17.45 -0.44
N VAL A 312 5.53 -17.53 -0.13
CA VAL A 312 4.89 -16.68 0.88
C VAL A 312 5.43 -17.00 2.27
N LYS A 313 5.66 -18.28 2.59
CA LYS A 313 6.35 -18.69 3.82
C LYS A 313 7.74 -18.07 3.90
N ASN A 314 8.50 -18.12 2.80
CA ASN A 314 9.84 -17.53 2.76
C ASN A 314 9.80 -16.00 2.93
N LEU A 315 8.79 -15.32 2.39
CA LEU A 315 8.53 -13.91 2.64
C LEU A 315 8.27 -13.65 4.13
N ALA A 316 7.46 -14.49 4.77
CA ALA A 316 7.23 -14.41 6.21
C ALA A 316 8.51 -14.63 7.03
N GLU A 317 9.36 -15.59 6.67
CA GLU A 317 10.50 -16.01 7.51
C GLU A 317 11.79 -15.22 7.24
N SER A 318 12.02 -14.80 6.00
CA SER A 318 13.29 -14.16 5.59
C SER A 318 13.32 -12.66 5.89
N PHE A 319 12.17 -12.00 5.89
CA PHE A 319 12.06 -10.56 6.06
C PHE A 319 11.51 -10.26 7.45
N ILE A 320 12.35 -10.47 8.47
CA ILE A 320 11.97 -10.42 9.89
C ILE A 320 11.40 -9.09 10.37
N HIS A 321 11.51 -8.05 9.55
CA HIS A 321 11.07 -6.69 9.85
C HIS A 321 9.81 -6.29 9.07
N LEU A 322 9.36 -7.14 8.14
CA LEU A 322 8.13 -6.95 7.38
C LEU A 322 6.97 -7.69 8.09
N PRO A 323 5.95 -6.96 8.62
CA PRO A 323 4.81 -7.58 9.29
C PRO A 323 3.83 -8.26 8.34
N ASP A 324 3.78 -7.83 7.08
CA ASP A 324 2.86 -8.31 6.04
C ASP A 324 3.12 -9.76 5.64
N GLY A 325 4.38 -10.18 5.54
CA GLY A 325 4.75 -11.56 5.15
C GLY A 325 4.06 -12.62 6.03
N PRO A 326 4.19 -12.55 7.37
CA PRO A 326 3.47 -13.45 8.27
C PRO A 326 1.94 -13.38 8.14
N ILE A 327 1.34 -12.21 7.90
CA ILE A 327 -0.12 -12.07 7.69
C ILE A 327 -0.56 -12.88 6.46
N LEU A 328 0.14 -12.68 5.34
CA LEU A 328 -0.13 -13.35 4.08
C LEU A 328 -0.04 -14.88 4.23
N TYR A 329 0.99 -15.36 4.94
CA TYR A 329 1.15 -16.80 5.18
C TYR A 329 0.13 -17.35 6.19
N GLY A 330 -0.24 -16.59 7.21
CA GLY A 330 -1.31 -16.94 8.16
C GLY A 330 -2.64 -17.18 7.45
N TRP A 331 -3.00 -16.30 6.50
CA TRP A 331 -4.19 -16.50 5.66
C TRP A 331 -4.10 -17.70 4.74
N HIS A 332 -2.93 -17.94 4.15
CA HIS A 332 -2.69 -19.17 3.40
C HIS A 332 -2.95 -20.41 4.28
N LEU A 333 -2.44 -20.45 5.52
CA LEU A 333 -2.67 -21.55 6.46
C LEU A 333 -4.14 -21.74 6.82
N ILE A 334 -4.89 -20.65 7.04
CA ILE A 334 -6.35 -20.70 7.29
C ILE A 334 -7.05 -21.39 6.12
N ARG A 335 -6.73 -21.04 4.86
CA ARG A 335 -7.35 -21.64 3.67
C ARG A 335 -7.03 -23.12 3.50
N GLN A 336 -5.88 -23.56 4.00
CA GLN A 336 -5.47 -24.97 4.04
C GLN A 336 -6.09 -25.74 5.21
N GLY A 337 -7.00 -25.13 5.99
CA GLY A 337 -7.59 -25.74 7.18
C GLY A 337 -6.62 -25.87 8.36
N LYS A 338 -5.51 -25.13 8.35
CA LYS A 338 -4.45 -25.16 9.39
C LYS A 338 -4.53 -23.93 10.30
N ALA A 339 -5.74 -23.59 10.76
CA ALA A 339 -6.00 -22.41 11.58
C ALA A 339 -5.15 -22.35 12.86
N ASP A 340 -4.88 -23.50 13.50
CA ASP A 340 -4.03 -23.59 14.69
C ASP A 340 -2.63 -23.01 14.45
N HIS A 341 -2.04 -23.26 13.28
CA HIS A 341 -0.70 -22.78 12.92
C HIS A 341 -0.71 -21.33 12.45
N ALA A 342 -1.84 -20.84 11.92
CA ALA A 342 -1.95 -19.46 11.45
C ALA A 342 -1.75 -18.45 12.59
N ARG A 343 -2.14 -18.82 13.81
CA ARG A 343 -1.96 -18.02 15.02
C ARG A 343 -0.51 -17.54 15.18
N GLU A 344 0.46 -18.46 15.09
CA GLU A 344 1.88 -18.17 15.31
C GLU A 344 2.37 -17.08 14.34
N TYR A 345 1.88 -17.09 13.10
CA TYR A 345 2.24 -16.10 12.10
C TYR A 345 1.55 -14.75 12.31
N PHE A 346 0.31 -14.70 12.78
CA PHE A 346 -0.30 -13.42 13.16
C PHE A 346 0.35 -12.81 14.39
N GLU A 347 0.71 -13.61 15.40
CA GLU A 347 1.48 -13.15 16.56
C GLU A 347 2.87 -12.67 16.14
N MET A 348 3.52 -13.38 15.21
CA MET A 348 4.77 -12.94 14.60
C MET A 348 4.61 -11.59 13.88
N SER A 349 3.52 -11.37 13.16
CA SER A 349 3.23 -10.06 12.53
C SER A 349 3.12 -8.95 13.57
N LEU A 350 2.31 -9.16 14.62
CA LEU A 350 2.14 -8.20 15.72
C LEU A 350 3.47 -7.86 16.41
N ALA A 351 4.33 -8.86 16.60
CA ALA A 351 5.65 -8.66 17.18
C ALA A 351 6.59 -7.84 16.28
N ARG A 352 6.38 -7.86 14.96
CA ARG A 352 7.18 -7.09 13.99
C ARG A 352 6.69 -5.65 13.85
N GLY A 353 5.43 -5.39 14.16
CA GLY A 353 4.87 -4.05 14.20
C GLY A 353 3.66 -3.88 13.30
N ILE A 354 3.50 -2.68 12.77
CA ILE A 354 2.33 -2.30 11.99
C ILE A 354 2.54 -2.71 10.52
N PRO A 355 1.58 -3.41 9.88
CA PRO A 355 1.64 -3.72 8.46
C PRO A 355 1.91 -2.48 7.61
N MET A 356 2.73 -2.62 6.58
CA MET A 356 3.04 -1.51 5.68
C MET A 356 1.84 -1.15 4.82
N TYR A 357 1.14 -2.15 4.31
CA TYR A 357 -0.06 -1.93 3.51
C TYR A 357 -1.31 -2.01 4.38
N THR A 358 -2.27 -1.14 4.11
CA THR A 358 -3.57 -1.11 4.77
C THR A 358 -4.31 -2.44 4.62
N ALA A 359 -4.17 -3.09 3.46
CA ALA A 359 -4.69 -4.45 3.23
C ALA A 359 -4.18 -5.45 4.27
N GLY A 360 -2.95 -5.26 4.78
CA GLY A 360 -2.40 -6.06 5.87
C GLY A 360 -3.09 -5.82 7.20
N VAL A 361 -3.48 -4.58 7.51
CA VAL A 361 -4.25 -4.25 8.72
C VAL A 361 -5.61 -4.94 8.67
N GLU A 362 -6.31 -4.87 7.54
CA GLU A 362 -7.60 -5.54 7.35
C GLU A 362 -7.48 -7.05 7.51
N LEU A 363 -6.53 -7.67 6.81
CA LEU A 363 -6.28 -9.10 6.88
C LEU A 363 -5.87 -9.53 8.30
N LEU A 364 -5.04 -8.77 9.00
CA LEU A 364 -4.63 -9.07 10.37
C LEU A 364 -5.84 -9.02 11.33
N ARG A 365 -6.66 -7.97 11.24
CA ARG A 365 -7.90 -7.83 12.01
C ARG A 365 -8.83 -9.02 11.77
N ASP A 366 -9.14 -9.28 10.51
CA ASP A 366 -10.11 -10.30 10.13
C ASP A 366 -9.60 -11.72 10.47
N GLY A 367 -8.31 -11.97 10.27
CA GLY A 367 -7.67 -13.25 10.59
C GLY A 367 -7.68 -13.51 12.10
N LEU A 368 -7.28 -12.54 12.92
CA LEU A 368 -7.29 -12.68 14.38
C LEU A 368 -8.70 -12.76 14.96
N LYS A 369 -9.68 -12.06 14.36
CA LYS A 369 -11.10 -12.18 14.73
C LYS A 369 -11.66 -13.56 14.40
N PHE A 370 -11.31 -14.10 13.23
CA PHE A 370 -11.68 -15.46 12.85
C PHE A 370 -11.12 -16.48 13.85
N LEU A 371 -9.82 -16.39 14.16
CA LEU A 371 -9.18 -17.29 15.10
C LEU A 371 -9.73 -17.13 16.53
N SER A 372 -10.00 -15.90 16.99
CA SER A 372 -10.58 -15.67 18.33
C SER A 372 -11.98 -16.26 18.47
N GLY A 373 -12.74 -16.35 17.37
CA GLY A 373 -14.01 -17.09 17.30
C GLY A 373 -13.83 -18.61 17.37
N LEU A 374 -12.78 -19.15 16.74
CA LEU A 374 -12.47 -20.60 16.79
C LEU A 374 -11.91 -21.03 18.17
N PHE A 375 -11.16 -20.17 18.84
CA PHE A 375 -10.53 -20.45 20.14
C PHE A 375 -11.00 -19.46 21.22
N PRO A 376 -12.28 -19.51 21.63
CA PRO A 376 -12.88 -18.50 22.51
C PRO A 376 -12.25 -18.43 23.91
N ASN A 377 -11.63 -19.52 24.38
CA ASN A 377 -11.00 -19.60 25.69
C ASN A 377 -9.52 -19.14 25.69
N ASP A 378 -8.98 -18.73 24.55
CA ASP A 378 -7.60 -18.28 24.45
C ASP A 378 -7.47 -16.78 24.72
N GLU A 379 -7.19 -16.40 25.96
CA GLU A 379 -7.08 -15.00 26.38
C GLU A 379 -6.03 -14.21 25.57
N GLY A 380 -4.91 -14.84 25.22
CA GLY A 380 -3.85 -14.24 24.41
C GLY A 380 -4.37 -13.82 23.04
N LEU A 381 -5.11 -14.72 22.39
CA LEU A 381 -5.72 -14.48 21.09
C LEU A 381 -6.85 -13.44 21.15
N GLN A 382 -7.65 -13.42 22.22
CA GLN A 382 -8.65 -12.37 22.45
C GLN A 382 -7.99 -10.99 22.54
N MET A 383 -6.86 -10.87 23.25
CA MET A 383 -6.11 -9.61 23.35
C MET A 383 -5.51 -9.18 22.01
N SER A 384 -4.90 -10.11 21.27
CA SER A 384 -4.36 -9.87 19.93
C SER A 384 -5.45 -9.42 18.95
N SER A 385 -6.61 -10.08 18.96
CA SER A 385 -7.78 -9.70 18.16
C SER A 385 -8.29 -8.30 18.53
N ALA A 386 -8.44 -8.00 19.82
CA ALA A 386 -8.86 -6.66 20.26
C ALA A 386 -7.85 -5.57 19.88
N PHE A 387 -6.55 -5.88 19.84
CA PHE A 387 -5.53 -4.95 19.37
C PHE A 387 -5.62 -4.71 17.86
N ALA A 388 -5.76 -5.76 17.05
CA ALA A 388 -5.90 -5.61 15.61
C ALA A 388 -7.21 -4.90 15.21
N GLU A 389 -8.31 -5.12 15.93
CA GLU A 389 -9.54 -4.34 15.79
C GLU A 389 -9.28 -2.85 16.05
N ARG A 390 -8.56 -2.49 17.14
CA ARG A 390 -8.20 -1.09 17.39
C ARG A 390 -7.34 -0.50 16.26
N LEU A 391 -6.36 -1.24 15.74
CA LEU A 391 -5.58 -0.78 14.58
C LEU A 391 -6.49 -0.49 13.38
N GLY A 392 -7.41 -1.39 13.06
CA GLY A 392 -8.36 -1.21 11.96
C GLY A 392 -9.29 -0.01 12.15
N THR A 393 -9.66 0.33 13.39
CA THR A 393 -10.54 1.49 13.66
C THR A 393 -9.86 2.85 13.47
N VAL A 394 -8.53 2.91 13.55
CA VAL A 394 -7.78 4.17 13.43
C VAL A 394 -7.02 4.30 12.10
N ALA A 395 -6.94 3.22 11.33
CA ALA A 395 -6.34 3.22 10.00
C ALA A 395 -7.30 3.81 8.96
N ASN A 396 -6.80 4.58 8.00
CA ASN A 396 -7.59 4.88 6.80
C ASN A 396 -7.57 3.64 5.89
N LEU A 397 -8.71 2.95 5.82
CA LEU A 397 -8.81 1.70 5.06
C LEU A 397 -8.83 1.93 3.53
N ASP A 398 -9.06 3.17 3.11
CA ASP A 398 -9.04 3.60 1.70
C ASP A 398 -7.63 4.01 1.23
N SER A 399 -6.65 4.08 2.14
CA SER A 399 -5.24 4.30 1.82
C SER A 399 -4.56 3.01 1.37
N GLU A 400 -3.55 3.09 0.48
CA GLU A 400 -2.76 1.92 0.09
C GLU A 400 -1.74 1.57 1.17
N LEU A 401 -0.96 2.56 1.57
CA LEU A 401 -0.09 2.47 2.73
C LEU A 401 -0.90 2.65 4.00
N THR A 402 -0.54 1.92 5.05
CA THR A 402 -1.17 2.08 6.35
C THR A 402 -0.93 3.49 6.87
N CYS A 403 -2.00 4.25 7.06
CA CYS A 403 -1.94 5.55 7.69
C CYS A 403 -2.93 5.69 8.85
N PHE A 404 -2.54 6.43 9.88
CA PHE A 404 -3.35 6.65 11.09
C PHE A 404 -3.52 8.13 11.39
N LYS A 405 -4.69 8.49 11.93
CA LYS A 405 -4.86 9.79 12.59
C LYS A 405 -4.21 9.73 13.96
N MET A 406 -3.33 10.67 14.26
CA MET A 406 -2.79 10.80 15.61
C MET A 406 -3.72 11.71 16.42
N PRO A 407 -4.16 11.29 17.62
CA PRO A 407 -4.93 12.16 18.48
C PRO A 407 -4.06 13.35 18.90
N VAL A 408 -4.52 14.56 18.57
CA VAL A 408 -3.92 15.79 19.05
C VAL A 408 -4.24 15.87 20.55
N ARG A 409 -3.23 15.71 21.40
CA ARG A 409 -3.42 16.01 22.82
C ARG A 409 -3.57 17.53 22.94
N GLU A 410 -4.75 17.99 23.34
CA GLU A 410 -4.92 19.36 23.80
C GLU A 410 -3.91 19.59 24.93
N VAL A 411 -2.93 20.45 24.65
CA VAL A 411 -2.00 20.89 25.69
C VAL A 411 -2.81 21.85 26.54
N ASN A 412 -3.30 21.36 27.68
CA ASN A 412 -3.93 22.21 28.69
C ASN A 412 -2.92 23.29 29.09
N SER A 413 -3.18 24.52 28.64
CA SER A 413 -2.37 25.72 28.86
C SER A 413 -2.37 26.18 30.30
#